data_AF-A0A1G4ZHD2-F1
#
_entry.id   AF-A0A1G4ZHD2-F1
#
_cell.length_a   1.000
_cell.length_b   1.000
_cell.length_c   1.000
_cell.angle_alpha   90.00
_cell.angle_beta   90.00
_cell.angle_gamma   90.00
#
_symmetry.space_group_name_H-M   'P 1'
#
loop_
_entity.id
_entity.type
_entity.pdbx_description
1 polymer ?
#
loop_
_entity_poly.entity_id
_entity_poly.type
_entity_poly.pdbx_seq_one_letter_code
_entity_poly.pdbx_strand_id
1 'polypeptide(L)'
;MTSDANPDAFLALLTQSLITDAQHDAVLAHPETATLPPLPSPAHALAWMRMRGLVTEEQQDAALERLEAATPPDPNLGDAESTAFDADDLVELAGRGITHEAIESLYKDGLIDAEMRDEALQQTPILGTVPAAPAIALAWLVTEGLLEKEDYEATRAQVANEPAFAMAAERQRIVAEAQVLIDADEQAVRAWRNQAQRTRRVGAWKFILTVLVVAGGLGWYIFAPASVPACDASSTRKTLNSLMIRAAMDVRMRNLDPSSRSSIQTPSVSSMREVGYRKPERVRGCVALMKQGDSTESMAYTIGPASPKGDEMVVRGADVAIVEARFGHLDADGKPLYNAEPIGREAMEKAFREGAAPLSMRSSPARERLRQRADSGLLTRDPDRSREIAEIELTGPCKAAEGGVGHVCPLVIEYNDRLLGALSGSGDNTIPVTGEFTFVQDNGNWRMSEDFAQTFMRKVVEARMNSLGVMDAAMPATQPLPPPVPPSRQSR
;
A
#
# COMPACT_ATOMS: atom_id res chain seq x y z
N MET A 1 -44.36 -3.23 22.23
CA MET A 1 -43.66 -2.27 21.36
C MET A 1 -42.69 -3.10 20.55
N THR A 2 -43.03 -3.32 19.29
CA THR A 2 -42.36 -4.23 18.36
C THR A 2 -41.01 -3.65 17.97
N SER A 3 -39.99 -4.51 18.02
CA SER A 3 -38.61 -4.23 17.65
C SER A 3 -38.55 -4.03 16.14
N ASP A 4 -38.45 -2.79 15.69
CA ASP A 4 -38.20 -2.48 14.28
C ASP A 4 -36.77 -2.94 13.95
N ALA A 5 -36.66 -4.07 13.25
CA ALA A 5 -35.44 -4.44 12.54
C ALA A 5 -35.11 -3.28 11.59
N ASN A 6 -33.91 -2.72 11.72
CA ASN A 6 -33.52 -1.43 11.15
C ASN A 6 -33.79 -1.37 9.62
N PRO A 7 -34.85 -0.67 9.15
CA PRO A 7 -35.17 -0.57 7.72
C PRO A 7 -34.09 0.22 6.95
N ASP A 8 -33.18 0.90 7.66
CA ASP A 8 -32.21 1.83 7.09
C ASP A 8 -31.05 1.13 6.36
N ALA A 9 -30.59 -0.05 6.79
CA ALA A 9 -29.42 -0.70 6.19
C ALA A 9 -29.72 -1.39 4.85
N PHE A 10 -30.85 -2.10 4.74
CA PHE A 10 -31.29 -2.69 3.46
C PHE A 10 -31.75 -1.61 2.47
N LEU A 11 -32.39 -0.55 2.96
CA LEU A 11 -32.77 0.59 2.13
C LEU A 11 -31.54 1.38 1.64
N ALA A 12 -30.48 1.46 2.45
CA ALA A 12 -29.22 2.05 2.03
C ALA A 12 -28.58 1.26 0.88
N LEU A 13 -28.62 -0.08 0.92
CA LEU A 13 -28.16 -0.91 -0.21
C LEU A 13 -28.96 -0.66 -1.50
N LEU A 14 -30.28 -0.48 -1.38
CA LEU A 14 -31.14 -0.15 -2.51
C LEU A 14 -30.81 1.25 -3.06
N THR A 15 -30.57 2.21 -2.17
CA THR A 15 -30.19 3.59 -2.53
C THR A 15 -28.82 3.63 -3.20
N GLN A 16 -27.88 2.81 -2.73
CA GLN A 16 -26.56 2.58 -3.32
C GLN A 16 -26.61 1.73 -4.60
N SER A 17 -27.80 1.27 -5.01
CA SER A 17 -28.00 0.44 -6.21
C SER A 17 -27.20 -0.89 -6.22
N LEU A 18 -26.76 -1.34 -5.05
CA LEU A 18 -26.08 -2.63 -4.85
C LEU A 18 -27.05 -3.81 -4.87
N ILE A 19 -28.32 -3.55 -4.55
CA ILE A 19 -29.40 -4.51 -4.67
C ILE A 19 -30.53 -3.91 -5.52
N THR A 20 -31.29 -4.79 -6.16
CA THR A 20 -32.50 -4.43 -6.92
C THR A 20 -33.73 -4.35 -6.03
N ASP A 21 -34.80 -3.71 -6.49
CA ASP A 21 -36.10 -3.71 -5.80
C ASP A 21 -36.58 -5.13 -5.49
N ALA A 22 -36.38 -6.07 -6.41
CA ALA A 22 -36.74 -7.48 -6.21
C ALA A 22 -35.93 -8.14 -5.10
N GLN A 23 -34.63 -7.84 -4.99
CA GLN A 23 -33.78 -8.34 -3.91
C GLN A 23 -34.11 -7.67 -2.57
N HIS A 24 -34.49 -6.39 -2.59
CA HIS A 24 -34.97 -5.66 -1.43
C HIS A 24 -36.29 -6.25 -0.91
N ASP A 25 -37.26 -6.51 -1.79
CA ASP A 25 -38.51 -7.17 -1.42
C ASP A 25 -38.27 -8.61 -0.92
N ALA A 26 -37.30 -9.31 -1.52
CA ALA A 26 -36.92 -10.66 -1.09
C ALA A 26 -36.34 -10.68 0.32
N VAL A 27 -35.51 -9.71 0.70
CA VAL A 27 -35.01 -9.62 2.09
C VAL A 27 -36.13 -9.24 3.06
N LEU A 28 -37.02 -8.33 2.72
CA LEU A 28 -38.16 -7.99 3.59
C LEU A 28 -39.11 -9.16 3.80
N ALA A 29 -39.24 -10.04 2.81
CA ALA A 29 -40.05 -11.26 2.89
C ALA A 29 -39.31 -12.44 3.55
N HIS A 30 -37.99 -12.35 3.79
CA HIS A 30 -37.22 -13.46 4.32
C HIS A 30 -37.56 -13.73 5.80
N PRO A 31 -37.83 -14.99 6.21
CA PRO A 31 -38.32 -15.31 7.56
C PRO A 31 -37.42 -14.86 8.71
N GLU A 32 -36.12 -14.85 8.50
CA GLU A 32 -35.13 -14.44 9.52
C GLU A 32 -35.02 -12.91 9.68
N THR A 33 -35.49 -12.12 8.72
CA THR A 33 -35.33 -10.65 8.73
C THR A 33 -36.03 -10.02 9.91
N ALA A 34 -37.22 -10.52 10.28
CA ALA A 34 -37.97 -10.04 11.44
C ALA A 34 -37.27 -10.29 12.79
N THR A 35 -36.28 -11.19 12.82
CA THR A 35 -35.51 -11.56 14.01
C THR A 35 -34.10 -11.01 14.02
N LEU A 36 -33.70 -10.27 12.98
CA LEU A 36 -32.36 -9.68 12.93
C LEU A 36 -32.21 -8.60 14.01
N PRO A 37 -31.06 -8.57 14.71
CA PRO A 37 -30.72 -7.41 15.50
C PRO A 37 -30.46 -6.21 14.57
N PRO A 38 -30.44 -4.97 15.11
CA PRO A 38 -30.06 -3.80 14.34
C PRO A 38 -28.72 -4.02 13.63
N LEU A 39 -28.70 -3.82 12.32
CA LEU A 39 -27.50 -3.99 11.51
C LEU A 39 -26.58 -2.76 11.66
N PRO A 40 -25.28 -2.95 11.94
CA PRO A 40 -24.34 -1.84 12.15
C PRO A 40 -24.11 -0.98 10.91
N SER A 41 -24.14 -1.58 9.71
CA SER A 41 -23.89 -0.87 8.46
C SER A 41 -24.57 -1.55 7.26
N PRO A 42 -24.65 -0.88 6.10
CA PRO A 42 -25.08 -1.50 4.85
C PRO A 42 -24.24 -2.73 4.47
N ALA A 43 -22.95 -2.76 4.83
CA ALA A 43 -22.07 -3.91 4.56
C ALA A 43 -22.52 -5.15 5.33
N HIS A 44 -22.97 -5.00 6.58
CA HIS A 44 -23.54 -6.10 7.37
C HIS A 44 -24.84 -6.62 6.75
N ALA A 45 -25.65 -5.73 6.16
CA ALA A 45 -26.85 -6.11 5.44
C ALA A 45 -26.52 -6.91 4.17
N LEU A 46 -25.54 -6.47 3.39
CA LEU A 46 -25.14 -7.12 2.14
C LEU A 46 -24.48 -8.47 2.41
N ALA A 47 -23.57 -8.54 3.38
CA ALA A 47 -22.96 -9.78 3.83
C ALA A 47 -24.04 -10.79 4.27
N TRP A 48 -25.03 -10.33 5.05
CA TRP A 48 -26.15 -11.19 5.46
C TRP A 48 -26.97 -11.70 4.27
N MET A 49 -27.31 -10.83 3.31
CA MET A 49 -28.02 -11.23 2.09
C MET A 49 -27.21 -12.28 1.28
N ARG A 50 -25.88 -12.14 1.22
CA ARG A 50 -24.99 -13.11 0.56
C ARG A 50 -24.96 -14.45 1.29
N MET A 51 -24.84 -14.43 2.60
CA MET A 51 -24.88 -15.64 3.43
C MET A 51 -26.21 -16.40 3.33
N ARG A 52 -27.30 -15.72 2.96
CA ARG A 52 -28.62 -16.32 2.72
C ARG A 52 -28.91 -16.61 1.25
N GLY A 53 -27.96 -16.35 0.36
CA GLY A 53 -28.12 -16.58 -1.08
C GLY A 53 -29.16 -15.68 -1.76
N LEU A 54 -29.50 -14.55 -1.13
CA LEU A 54 -30.39 -13.52 -1.70
C LEU A 54 -29.66 -12.63 -2.71
N VAL A 55 -28.34 -12.52 -2.55
CA VAL A 55 -27.41 -11.85 -3.48
C VAL A 55 -26.23 -12.80 -3.69
N THR A 56 -25.79 -13.00 -4.94
CA THR A 56 -24.54 -13.71 -5.23
C THR A 56 -23.37 -12.74 -5.42
N GLU A 57 -22.14 -13.24 -5.36
CA GLU A 57 -20.95 -12.43 -5.67
C GLU A 57 -21.02 -11.86 -7.09
N GLU A 58 -21.47 -12.65 -8.06
CA GLU A 58 -21.60 -12.20 -9.45
C GLU A 58 -22.67 -11.12 -9.60
N GLN A 59 -23.74 -11.15 -8.78
CA GLN A 59 -24.77 -10.12 -8.79
C GLN A 59 -24.28 -8.81 -8.15
N GLN A 60 -23.47 -8.90 -7.09
CA GLN A 60 -22.79 -7.76 -6.47
C GLN A 60 -21.80 -7.13 -7.48
N ASP A 61 -20.95 -7.93 -8.10
CA ASP A 61 -19.97 -7.49 -9.09
C ASP A 61 -20.66 -6.85 -10.31
N ALA A 62 -21.72 -7.49 -10.83
CA ALA A 62 -22.52 -6.92 -11.92
C ALA A 62 -23.26 -5.64 -11.51
N ALA A 63 -23.55 -5.42 -10.22
CA ALA A 63 -24.10 -4.16 -9.74
C ALA A 63 -23.04 -3.05 -9.76
N LEU A 64 -21.83 -3.35 -9.26
CA LEU A 64 -20.69 -2.42 -9.29
C LEU A 64 -20.29 -2.07 -10.73
N GLU A 65 -20.19 -3.04 -11.63
CA GLU A 65 -19.87 -2.80 -13.05
C GLU A 65 -20.91 -1.89 -13.72
N ARG A 66 -22.20 -2.03 -13.38
CA ARG A 66 -23.26 -1.15 -13.90
C ARG A 66 -23.12 0.28 -13.37
N LEU A 67 -22.73 0.45 -12.10
CA LEU A 67 -22.52 1.77 -11.49
C LEU A 67 -21.27 2.45 -12.08
N GLU A 68 -20.19 1.70 -12.29
CA GLU A 68 -18.97 2.18 -12.93
C GLU A 68 -19.21 2.60 -14.39
N ALA A 69 -20.05 1.85 -15.12
CA ALA A 69 -20.39 2.15 -16.51
C ALA A 69 -21.47 3.23 -16.68
N ALA A 70 -22.08 3.72 -15.59
CA ALA A 70 -23.18 4.69 -15.67
C ALA A 70 -22.73 6.03 -16.28
N THR A 71 -23.55 6.60 -17.16
CA THR A 71 -23.35 7.93 -17.73
C THR A 71 -24.64 8.74 -17.58
N PRO A 72 -24.67 9.82 -16.78
CA PRO A 72 -23.55 10.37 -15.99
C PRO A 72 -23.09 9.43 -14.85
N PRO A 73 -21.89 9.65 -14.27
CA PRO A 73 -21.37 8.84 -13.16
C PRO A 73 -22.35 8.76 -12.00
N ASP A 74 -22.55 7.55 -11.45
CA ASP A 74 -23.46 7.37 -10.33
C ASP A 74 -22.86 8.00 -9.04
N PRO A 75 -23.59 8.89 -8.35
CA PRO A 75 -23.09 9.56 -7.15
C PRO A 75 -22.82 8.60 -5.99
N ASN A 76 -23.39 7.39 -6.00
CA ASN A 76 -23.26 6.42 -4.92
C ASN A 76 -22.17 5.37 -5.18
N LEU A 77 -21.45 5.42 -6.31
CA LEU A 77 -20.45 4.40 -6.67
C LEU A 77 -19.42 4.16 -5.57
N GLY A 78 -18.86 5.22 -4.98
CA GLY A 78 -17.85 5.08 -3.92
C GLY A 78 -18.38 4.43 -2.64
N ASP A 79 -19.61 4.77 -2.24
CA ASP A 79 -20.25 4.18 -1.07
C ASP A 79 -20.66 2.72 -1.33
N ALA A 80 -21.07 2.41 -2.56
CA ALA A 80 -21.38 1.06 -3.02
C ALA A 80 -20.12 0.17 -3.04
N GLU A 81 -18.99 0.66 -3.56
CA GLU A 81 -17.71 -0.07 -3.56
C GLU A 81 -17.21 -0.36 -2.13
N SER A 82 -17.26 0.64 -1.24
CA SER A 82 -16.88 0.45 0.16
C SER A 82 -17.76 -0.60 0.83
N THR A 83 -19.07 -0.50 0.63
CA THR A 83 -20.05 -1.42 1.22
C THR A 83 -19.87 -2.85 0.73
N ALA A 84 -19.58 -3.04 -0.57
CA ALA A 84 -19.33 -4.35 -1.16
C ALA A 84 -18.02 -4.97 -0.65
N PHE A 85 -16.96 -4.18 -0.51
CA PHE A 85 -15.68 -4.65 0.02
C PHE A 85 -15.80 -5.09 1.48
N ASP A 86 -16.37 -4.25 2.34
CA ASP A 86 -16.58 -4.59 3.74
C ASP A 86 -17.49 -5.83 3.88
N ALA A 87 -18.45 -6.01 2.96
CA ALA A 87 -19.30 -7.20 2.94
C ALA A 87 -18.53 -8.48 2.55
N ASP A 88 -17.53 -8.40 1.67
CA ASP A 88 -16.66 -9.54 1.32
C ASP A 88 -15.89 -10.03 2.57
N ASP A 89 -15.28 -9.10 3.30
CA ASP A 89 -14.53 -9.41 4.53
C ASP A 89 -15.44 -10.06 5.58
N LEU A 90 -16.65 -9.50 5.77
CA LEU A 90 -17.65 -10.07 6.69
C LEU A 90 -18.11 -11.48 6.29
N VAL A 91 -18.24 -11.77 4.98
CA VAL A 91 -18.57 -13.12 4.48
C VAL A 91 -17.43 -14.11 4.73
N GLU A 92 -16.17 -13.70 4.58
CA GLU A 92 -15.02 -14.55 4.91
C GLU A 92 -15.01 -14.90 6.41
N LEU A 93 -15.16 -13.89 7.27
CA LEU A 93 -15.20 -14.07 8.73
C LEU A 93 -16.36 -14.99 9.13
N ALA A 94 -17.52 -14.85 8.49
CA ALA A 94 -18.68 -15.70 8.72
C ALA A 94 -18.43 -17.17 8.39
N GLY A 95 -17.67 -17.45 7.32
CA GLY A 95 -17.26 -18.80 6.92
C GLY A 95 -16.25 -19.44 7.87
N ARG A 96 -15.56 -18.63 8.68
CA ARG A 96 -14.58 -19.07 9.69
C ARG A 96 -15.17 -19.19 11.10
N GLY A 97 -16.43 -18.81 11.28
CA GLY A 97 -17.09 -18.80 12.59
C GLY A 97 -16.69 -17.62 13.47
N ILE A 98 -16.09 -16.57 12.88
CA ILE A 98 -15.77 -15.31 13.56
C ILE A 98 -17.02 -14.43 13.41
N THR A 99 -17.86 -14.39 14.43
CA THR A 99 -19.18 -13.75 14.42
C THR A 99 -19.42 -12.98 15.71
N HIS A 100 -20.48 -12.17 15.75
CA HIS A 100 -20.93 -11.52 17.00
C HIS A 100 -21.09 -12.50 18.15
N GLU A 101 -21.62 -13.70 17.90
CA GLU A 101 -21.77 -14.74 18.93
C GLU A 101 -20.41 -15.19 19.49
N ALA A 102 -19.39 -15.34 18.63
CA ALA A 102 -18.04 -15.70 19.07
C ALA A 102 -17.42 -14.58 19.91
N ILE A 103 -17.55 -13.32 19.49
CA ILE A 103 -17.05 -12.15 20.23
C ILE A 103 -17.75 -11.99 21.59
N GLU A 104 -19.08 -12.14 21.62
CA GLU A 104 -19.87 -12.11 22.86
C GLU A 104 -19.50 -13.27 23.80
N SER A 105 -19.15 -14.45 23.27
CA SER A 105 -18.64 -15.56 24.07
C SER A 105 -17.32 -15.20 24.73
N LEU A 106 -16.37 -14.64 23.97
CA LEU A 106 -15.07 -14.21 24.50
C LEU A 106 -15.21 -13.17 25.62
N TYR A 107 -16.14 -12.22 25.44
CA TYR A 107 -16.43 -11.21 26.45
C TYR A 107 -17.07 -11.81 27.71
N LYS A 108 -18.08 -12.69 27.55
CA LYS A 108 -18.72 -13.38 28.68
C LYS A 108 -17.74 -14.24 29.47
N ASP A 109 -16.78 -14.83 28.77
CA ASP A 109 -15.71 -15.63 29.35
C ASP A 109 -14.57 -14.77 29.90
N GLY A 110 -14.66 -13.43 29.84
CA GLY A 110 -13.65 -12.52 30.36
C GLY A 110 -12.27 -12.73 29.70
N LEU A 111 -12.25 -13.10 28.43
CA LEU A 111 -11.04 -13.23 27.61
C LEU A 111 -10.73 -11.94 26.84
N ILE A 112 -11.72 -11.08 26.70
CA ILE A 112 -11.60 -9.71 26.17
C ILE A 112 -12.42 -8.76 27.04
N ASP A 113 -12.07 -7.48 27.05
CA ASP A 113 -12.83 -6.46 27.77
C ASP A 113 -13.99 -5.89 26.92
N ALA A 114 -14.74 -4.94 27.50
CA ALA A 114 -15.90 -4.35 26.85
C ALA A 114 -15.53 -3.43 25.67
N GLU A 115 -14.37 -2.77 25.73
CA GLU A 115 -13.90 -1.89 24.66
C GLU A 115 -13.53 -2.73 23.43
N MET A 116 -12.75 -3.79 23.64
CA MET A 116 -12.38 -4.77 22.62
C MET A 116 -13.59 -5.46 22.00
N ARG A 117 -14.58 -5.81 22.83
CA ARG A 117 -15.85 -6.37 22.35
C ARG A 117 -16.54 -5.39 21.41
N ASP A 118 -16.72 -4.14 21.83
CA ASP A 118 -17.48 -3.16 21.06
C ASP A 118 -16.80 -2.79 19.74
N GLU A 119 -15.46 -2.77 19.72
CA GLU A 119 -14.68 -2.59 18.49
C GLU A 119 -14.78 -3.81 17.56
N ALA A 120 -14.62 -5.03 18.09
CA ALA A 120 -14.70 -6.26 17.31
C ALA A 120 -16.10 -6.52 16.73
N LEU A 121 -17.17 -6.12 17.44
CA LEU A 121 -18.55 -6.21 16.95
C LEU A 121 -18.84 -5.27 15.77
N GLN A 122 -17.99 -4.26 15.49
CA GLN A 122 -18.14 -3.44 14.28
C GLN A 122 -17.53 -4.09 13.03
N GLN A 123 -16.63 -5.07 13.23
CA GLN A 123 -15.83 -5.67 12.18
C GLN A 123 -16.18 -7.14 11.94
N THR A 124 -17.18 -7.68 12.65
CA THR A 124 -17.57 -9.08 12.53
C THR A 124 -19.00 -9.22 12.07
N PRO A 125 -19.34 -10.29 11.34
CA PRO A 125 -20.70 -10.52 10.87
C PRO A 125 -21.63 -10.86 12.05
N ILE A 126 -22.87 -10.37 11.94
CA ILE A 126 -23.94 -10.62 12.92
C ILE A 126 -24.19 -12.13 13.10
N LEU A 127 -24.20 -12.86 11.99
CA LEU A 127 -24.45 -14.29 11.93
C LEU A 127 -23.41 -14.96 11.04
N GLY A 128 -23.06 -16.21 11.36
CA GLY A 128 -22.16 -17.03 10.56
C GLY A 128 -22.87 -17.94 9.58
N THR A 129 -22.10 -18.55 8.68
CA THR A 129 -22.52 -19.71 7.87
C THR A 129 -22.06 -21.03 8.50
N VAL A 130 -21.18 -20.96 9.50
CA VAL A 130 -20.73 -22.06 10.35
C VAL A 130 -20.94 -21.70 11.82
N PRO A 131 -20.90 -22.68 12.75
CA PRO A 131 -21.00 -22.40 14.19
C PRO A 131 -19.94 -21.41 14.68
N ALA A 132 -20.30 -20.58 15.65
CA ALA A 132 -19.37 -19.64 16.28
C ALA A 132 -18.14 -20.37 16.84
N ALA A 133 -16.95 -19.82 16.56
CA ALA A 133 -15.68 -20.41 16.93
C ALA A 133 -14.84 -19.43 17.78
N PRO A 134 -15.09 -19.37 19.11
CA PRO A 134 -14.41 -18.42 19.99
C PRO A 134 -12.87 -18.49 19.94
N ALA A 135 -12.30 -19.69 19.82
CA ALA A 135 -10.84 -19.86 19.70
C ALA A 135 -10.27 -19.26 18.40
N ILE A 136 -11.01 -19.38 17.29
CA ILE A 136 -10.61 -18.78 16.00
C ILE A 136 -10.77 -17.25 16.07
N ALA A 137 -11.85 -16.76 16.69
CA ALA A 137 -12.07 -15.34 16.90
C ALA A 137 -11.00 -14.70 17.80
N LEU A 138 -10.59 -15.39 18.88
CA LEU A 138 -9.53 -14.91 19.76
C LEU A 138 -8.17 -14.87 19.05
N ALA A 139 -7.85 -15.88 18.23
CA ALA A 139 -6.65 -15.86 17.39
C ALA A 139 -6.70 -14.71 16.38
N TRP A 140 -7.85 -14.50 15.73
CA TRP A 140 -8.06 -13.39 14.78
C TRP A 140 -7.83 -12.02 15.41
N LEU A 141 -8.35 -11.77 16.62
CA LEU A 141 -8.11 -10.51 17.34
C LEU A 141 -6.62 -10.23 17.53
N VAL A 142 -5.82 -11.27 17.83
CA VAL A 142 -4.37 -11.13 18.03
C VAL A 142 -3.64 -10.95 16.70
N THR A 143 -4.02 -11.68 15.66
CA THR A 143 -3.35 -11.61 14.35
C THR A 143 -3.66 -10.32 13.59
N GLU A 144 -4.87 -9.77 13.74
CA GLU A 144 -5.24 -8.46 13.18
C GLU A 144 -4.75 -7.29 14.03
N GLY A 145 -4.18 -7.56 15.22
CA GLY A 145 -3.65 -6.53 16.12
C GLY A 145 -4.72 -5.73 16.87
N LEU A 146 -5.96 -6.22 16.92
CA LEU A 146 -6.99 -5.67 17.80
C LEU A 146 -6.65 -5.97 19.26
N LEU A 147 -6.23 -7.19 19.57
CA LEU A 147 -5.71 -7.57 20.87
C LEU A 147 -4.17 -7.65 20.83
N GLU A 148 -3.52 -6.76 21.57
CA GLU A 148 -2.06 -6.76 21.69
C GLU A 148 -1.54 -8.09 22.24
N LYS A 149 -0.40 -8.54 21.72
CA LYS A 149 0.15 -9.86 22.07
C LYS A 149 0.51 -9.96 23.56
N GLU A 150 1.01 -8.87 24.15
CA GLU A 150 1.33 -8.79 25.57
C GLU A 150 0.08 -8.99 26.44
N ASP A 151 -1.05 -8.41 26.04
CA ASP A 151 -2.32 -8.52 26.76
C ASP A 151 -2.93 -9.92 26.61
N TYR A 152 -2.78 -10.54 25.44
CA TYR A 152 -3.11 -11.95 25.23
C TYR A 152 -2.24 -12.88 26.09
N GLU A 153 -0.92 -12.66 26.17
CA GLU A 153 -0.01 -13.44 27.02
C GLU A 153 -0.35 -13.30 28.51
N ALA A 154 -0.70 -12.08 28.96
CA ALA A 154 -1.17 -11.83 30.32
C ALA A 154 -2.47 -12.59 30.62
N THR A 155 -3.43 -12.54 29.71
CA THR A 155 -4.71 -13.27 29.80
C THR A 155 -4.48 -14.78 29.84
N ARG A 156 -3.58 -15.30 29.00
CA ARG A 156 -3.18 -16.72 29.00
C ARG A 156 -2.55 -17.14 30.32
N ALA A 157 -1.67 -16.31 30.88
CA ALA A 157 -1.05 -16.58 32.18
C ALA A 157 -2.09 -16.58 33.31
N GLN A 158 -3.08 -15.67 33.26
CA GLN A 158 -4.19 -15.65 34.21
C GLN A 158 -5.01 -16.95 34.11
N VAL A 159 -5.46 -17.32 32.92
CA VAL A 159 -6.29 -18.52 32.67
C VAL A 159 -5.58 -19.82 33.07
N ALA A 160 -4.25 -19.89 32.90
CA ALA A 160 -3.44 -21.03 33.32
C ALA A 160 -3.39 -21.22 34.85
N ASN A 161 -3.61 -20.14 35.63
CA ASN A 161 -3.59 -20.17 37.10
C ASN A 161 -5.00 -20.32 37.71
N GLU A 162 -6.03 -20.49 36.90
CA GLU A 162 -7.41 -20.63 37.40
C GLU A 162 -7.66 -22.01 38.02
N PRO A 163 -8.38 -22.06 39.17
CA PRO A 163 -8.74 -23.34 39.77
C PRO A 163 -9.69 -24.12 38.84
N ALA A 164 -9.67 -25.45 38.93
CA ALA A 164 -10.44 -26.32 38.04
C ALA A 164 -11.96 -26.24 38.35
N PHE A 165 -12.66 -25.32 37.68
CA PHE A 165 -14.12 -25.24 37.60
C PHE A 165 -14.56 -25.29 36.13
N ALA A 166 -15.85 -25.60 35.86
CA ALA A 166 -16.35 -25.84 34.51
C ALA A 166 -16.04 -24.70 33.52
N MET A 167 -16.20 -23.44 33.93
CA MET A 167 -15.86 -22.27 33.10
C MET A 167 -14.35 -22.09 32.88
N ALA A 168 -13.50 -22.46 33.86
CA ALA A 168 -12.04 -22.39 33.69
C ALA A 168 -11.55 -23.41 32.65
N ALA A 169 -12.15 -24.60 32.61
CA ALA A 169 -11.79 -25.61 31.62
C ALA A 169 -12.09 -25.15 30.19
N GLU A 170 -13.22 -24.46 29.97
CA GLU A 170 -13.58 -23.93 28.66
C GLU A 170 -12.67 -22.75 28.25
N ARG A 171 -12.38 -21.83 29.17
CA ARG A 171 -11.42 -20.73 28.93
C ARG A 171 -10.03 -21.26 28.60
N GLN A 172 -9.57 -22.27 29.32
CA GLN A 172 -8.30 -22.94 29.04
C GLN A 172 -8.28 -23.59 27.66
N ARG A 173 -9.38 -24.23 27.25
CA ARG A 173 -9.52 -24.82 25.91
C ARG A 173 -9.45 -23.76 24.82
N ILE A 174 -10.23 -22.68 24.95
CA ILE A 174 -10.29 -21.58 23.98
C ILE A 174 -8.90 -20.94 23.81
N VAL A 175 -8.22 -20.60 24.92
CA VAL A 175 -6.89 -20.00 24.89
C VAL A 175 -5.85 -20.95 24.30
N ALA A 176 -5.90 -22.24 24.64
CA ALA A 176 -4.96 -23.23 24.10
C ALA A 176 -5.13 -23.43 22.59
N GLU A 177 -6.37 -23.53 22.10
CA GLU A 177 -6.68 -23.63 20.67
C GLU A 177 -6.26 -22.34 19.93
N ALA A 178 -6.54 -21.16 20.49
CA ALA A 178 -6.10 -19.88 19.92
C ALA A 178 -4.57 -19.79 19.84
N GLN A 179 -3.84 -20.26 20.86
CA GLN A 179 -2.37 -20.27 20.84
C GLN A 179 -1.83 -21.15 19.73
N VAL A 180 -2.44 -22.31 19.47
CA VAL A 180 -2.02 -23.18 18.36
C VAL A 180 -2.16 -22.46 17.02
N LEU A 181 -3.24 -21.69 16.84
CA LEU A 181 -3.46 -20.89 15.63
C LEU A 181 -2.47 -19.74 15.50
N ILE A 182 -2.23 -18.99 16.58
CA ILE A 182 -1.24 -17.90 16.62
C ILE A 182 0.17 -18.44 16.38
N ASP A 183 0.54 -19.56 17.00
CA ASP A 183 1.84 -20.20 16.79
C ASP A 183 1.98 -20.74 15.37
N ALA A 184 0.90 -21.25 14.76
CA ALA A 184 0.89 -21.70 13.38
C ALA A 184 1.09 -20.53 12.41
N ASP A 185 0.43 -19.40 12.65
CA ASP A 185 0.63 -18.16 11.89
C ASP A 185 2.06 -17.64 12.04
N GLU A 186 2.56 -17.52 13.28
CA GLU A 186 3.94 -17.12 13.54
C GLU A 186 4.96 -18.09 12.94
N GLN A 187 4.69 -19.39 12.96
CA GLN A 187 5.54 -20.39 12.32
C GLN A 187 5.48 -20.30 10.81
N ALA A 188 4.34 -19.97 10.20
CA ALA A 188 4.23 -19.69 8.78
C ALA A 188 5.08 -18.46 8.42
N VAL A 189 4.94 -17.36 9.18
CA VAL A 189 5.72 -16.13 9.02
C VAL A 189 7.23 -16.37 9.28
N ARG A 190 7.59 -17.16 10.29
CA ARG A 190 8.99 -17.49 10.63
C ARG A 190 9.60 -18.50 9.67
N ALA A 191 8.86 -19.50 9.21
CA ALA A 191 9.30 -20.44 8.18
C ALA A 191 9.55 -19.69 6.88
N TRP A 192 8.69 -18.73 6.54
CA TRP A 192 8.90 -17.79 5.46
C TRP A 192 10.22 -16.99 5.65
N ARG A 193 10.46 -16.39 6.84
CA ARG A 193 11.72 -15.68 7.17
C ARG A 193 12.96 -16.58 7.15
N ASN A 194 12.87 -17.80 7.67
CA ASN A 194 14.00 -18.74 7.81
C ASN A 194 14.35 -19.42 6.47
N GLN A 195 13.36 -19.67 5.62
CA GLN A 195 13.56 -20.14 4.25
C GLN A 195 14.23 -19.05 3.40
N ALA A 196 13.90 -17.78 3.64
CA ALA A 196 14.61 -16.64 3.05
C ALA A 196 16.09 -16.53 3.52
N GLN A 197 16.42 -16.99 4.73
CA GLN A 197 17.81 -16.98 5.24
C GLN A 197 18.64 -18.23 4.87
N ARG A 198 18.09 -19.45 4.93
CA ARG A 198 18.84 -20.70 4.64
C ARG A 198 19.25 -20.85 3.18
N THR A 199 18.47 -20.31 2.26
CA THR A 199 18.76 -20.28 0.82
C THR A 199 20.02 -19.45 0.47
N ARG A 200 20.49 -18.57 1.37
CA ARG A 200 21.76 -17.83 1.22
C ARG A 200 23.02 -18.66 1.50
N ARG A 201 22.94 -19.74 2.31
CA ARG A 201 24.15 -20.52 2.72
C ARG A 201 24.35 -21.85 1.98
N VAL A 202 23.29 -22.46 1.45
CA VAL A 202 23.37 -23.81 0.83
C VAL A 202 23.60 -23.77 -0.69
N GLY A 203 23.53 -22.58 -1.31
CA GLY A 203 23.67 -22.39 -2.76
C GLY A 203 25.06 -22.71 -3.35
N ALA A 204 26.12 -22.78 -2.54
CA ALA A 204 27.48 -23.00 -3.03
C ALA A 204 27.81 -24.49 -3.30
N TRP A 205 27.13 -25.45 -2.67
CA TRP A 205 27.52 -26.87 -2.74
C TRP A 205 26.71 -27.72 -3.73
N LYS A 206 25.52 -27.27 -4.14
CA LYS A 206 24.64 -28.06 -5.03
C LYS A 206 24.86 -27.82 -6.53
N PHE A 207 25.75 -26.90 -6.93
CA PHE A 207 26.02 -26.60 -8.35
C PHE A 207 26.86 -27.65 -9.08
N ILE A 208 27.53 -28.58 -8.38
CA ILE A 208 28.42 -29.57 -9.03
C ILE A 208 27.68 -30.85 -9.47
N LEU A 209 26.53 -31.19 -8.88
CA LEU A 209 25.84 -32.46 -9.15
C LEU A 209 24.69 -32.36 -10.17
N THR A 210 24.11 -31.18 -10.38
CA THR A 210 22.88 -31.02 -11.20
C THR A 210 23.16 -30.83 -12.70
N VAL A 211 24.41 -30.58 -13.10
CA VAL A 211 24.81 -30.37 -14.50
C VAL A 211 24.73 -31.66 -15.33
N LEU A 212 24.69 -32.84 -14.71
CA LEU A 212 24.68 -34.13 -15.42
C LEU A 212 23.29 -34.68 -15.80
N VAL A 213 22.18 -34.09 -15.32
CA VAL A 213 20.84 -34.70 -15.48
C VAL A 213 19.94 -33.98 -16.50
N VAL A 214 20.24 -32.74 -16.92
CA VAL A 214 19.35 -31.94 -17.78
C VAL A 214 19.75 -32.00 -19.27
N ALA A 215 20.08 -33.20 -19.75
CA ALA A 215 20.15 -33.52 -21.17
C ALA A 215 18.93 -34.41 -21.52
N GLY A 216 17.74 -33.82 -21.65
CA GLY A 216 16.52 -34.63 -21.78
C GLY A 216 15.19 -33.88 -22.03
N GLY A 217 15.20 -32.79 -22.80
CA GLY A 217 14.19 -32.50 -23.83
C GLY A 217 12.69 -32.26 -23.54
N LEU A 218 12.12 -32.49 -22.36
CA LEU A 218 10.64 -32.41 -22.19
C LEU A 218 10.16 -31.64 -20.93
N GLY A 219 10.97 -30.72 -20.41
CA GLY A 219 10.67 -29.98 -19.17
C GLY A 219 10.30 -28.50 -19.30
N TRP A 220 10.21 -27.92 -20.51
CA TRP A 220 10.15 -26.45 -20.62
C TRP A 220 8.79 -25.84 -20.28
N TYR A 221 7.69 -26.61 -20.38
CA TYR A 221 6.34 -26.08 -20.20
C TYR A 221 5.81 -26.12 -18.76
N ILE A 222 6.46 -26.85 -17.85
CA ILE A 222 6.04 -26.96 -16.43
C ILE A 222 6.91 -26.07 -15.52
N PHE A 223 7.99 -25.49 -16.05
CA PHE A 223 8.94 -24.66 -15.30
C PHE A 223 8.95 -23.18 -15.75
N ALA A 224 7.98 -22.74 -16.56
CA ALA A 224 7.83 -21.33 -16.89
C ALA A 224 7.29 -20.58 -15.64
N PRO A 225 8.03 -19.59 -15.10
CA PRO A 225 7.55 -18.79 -13.97
C PRO A 225 6.23 -18.09 -14.32
N ALA A 226 5.34 -17.90 -13.35
CA ALA A 226 4.06 -17.24 -13.56
C ALA A 226 4.24 -15.90 -14.31
N SER A 227 3.47 -15.71 -15.39
CA SER A 227 3.52 -14.49 -16.20
C SER A 227 3.03 -13.29 -15.40
N VAL A 228 3.78 -12.20 -15.40
CA VAL A 228 3.41 -10.95 -14.73
C VAL A 228 2.14 -10.39 -15.38
N PRO A 229 1.07 -10.11 -14.62
CA PRO A 229 -0.17 -9.54 -15.14
C PRO A 229 0.04 -8.30 -16.01
N ALA A 230 -0.90 -8.05 -16.93
CA ALA A 230 -0.93 -6.80 -17.68
C ALA A 230 -1.32 -5.62 -16.77
N CYS A 231 -0.96 -4.40 -17.16
CA CYS A 231 -1.27 -3.20 -16.37
C CYS A 231 -2.78 -3.00 -16.16
N ASP A 232 -3.60 -3.42 -17.13
CA ASP A 232 -5.05 -3.27 -17.10
C ASP A 232 -5.79 -4.58 -16.75
N ALA A 233 -5.07 -5.62 -16.32
CA ALA A 233 -5.66 -6.90 -15.93
C ALA A 233 -6.64 -6.72 -14.75
N SER A 234 -7.73 -7.50 -14.73
CA SER A 234 -8.76 -7.41 -13.69
C SER A 234 -8.20 -7.55 -12.27
N SER A 235 -7.24 -8.44 -12.05
CA SER A 235 -6.56 -8.61 -10.76
C SER A 235 -5.73 -7.37 -10.35
N THR A 236 -5.11 -6.69 -11.32
CA THR A 236 -4.37 -5.44 -11.10
C THR A 236 -5.32 -4.30 -10.77
N ARG A 237 -6.43 -4.18 -11.49
CA ARG A 237 -7.49 -3.19 -11.19
C ARG A 237 -8.06 -3.39 -9.79
N LYS A 238 -8.41 -4.63 -9.42
CA LYS A 238 -8.92 -4.98 -8.08
C LYS A 238 -7.92 -4.59 -6.99
N THR A 239 -6.62 -4.84 -7.20
CA THR A 239 -5.57 -4.46 -6.26
C THR A 239 -5.40 -2.94 -6.15
N LEU A 240 -5.41 -2.22 -7.28
CA LEU A 240 -5.29 -0.75 -7.28
C LEU A 240 -6.49 -0.08 -6.62
N ASN A 241 -7.71 -0.52 -6.92
CA ASN A 241 -8.92 0.01 -6.29
C ASN A 241 -8.88 -0.23 -4.78
N SER A 242 -8.48 -1.42 -4.33
CA SER A 242 -8.29 -1.70 -2.89
C SER A 242 -7.27 -0.76 -2.24
N LEU A 243 -6.15 -0.47 -2.92
CA LEU A 243 -5.16 0.49 -2.42
C LEU A 243 -5.70 1.93 -2.38
N MET A 244 -6.47 2.37 -3.38
CA MET A 244 -7.05 3.73 -3.42
C MET A 244 -8.10 3.93 -2.32
N ILE A 245 -8.94 2.92 -2.08
CA ILE A 245 -9.94 2.92 -1.01
C ILE A 245 -9.25 3.02 0.35
N ARG A 246 -8.23 2.18 0.60
CA ARG A 246 -7.47 2.20 1.85
C ARG A 246 -6.76 3.54 2.07
N ALA A 247 -6.18 4.13 1.03
CA ALA A 247 -5.56 5.45 1.11
C ALA A 247 -6.58 6.56 1.41
N ALA A 248 -7.76 6.52 0.78
CA ALA A 248 -8.83 7.48 1.05
C ALA A 248 -9.32 7.39 2.50
N MET A 249 -9.46 6.18 3.05
CA MET A 249 -9.85 5.96 4.45
C MET A 249 -8.80 6.45 5.44
N ASP A 250 -7.50 6.22 5.20
CA ASP A 250 -6.42 6.74 6.04
C ASP A 250 -6.42 8.28 6.08
N VAL A 251 -6.64 8.93 4.93
CA VAL A 251 -6.78 10.41 4.85
C VAL A 251 -8.06 10.88 5.58
N ARG A 252 -9.17 10.14 5.46
CA ARG A 252 -10.43 10.46 6.13
C ARG A 252 -10.31 10.35 7.65
N MET A 253 -9.62 9.33 8.14
CA MET A 253 -9.39 9.10 9.57
C MET A 253 -8.45 10.14 10.19
N ARG A 254 -7.48 10.65 9.42
CA ARG A 254 -6.54 11.70 9.88
C ARG A 254 -7.14 13.11 9.87
N ASN A 255 -8.18 13.35 9.07
CA ASN A 255 -8.85 14.65 9.01
C ASN A 255 -9.81 14.82 10.20
N LEU A 256 -9.47 15.71 11.13
CA LEU A 256 -10.29 15.96 12.32
C LEU A 256 -11.53 16.82 12.03
N ASP A 257 -11.56 17.55 10.92
CA ASP A 257 -12.70 18.37 10.50
C ASP A 257 -13.82 17.48 9.88
N PRO A 258 -15.05 17.47 10.45
CA PRO A 258 -16.17 16.68 9.93
C PRO A 258 -16.62 17.09 8.52
N SER A 259 -16.44 18.36 8.15
CA SER A 259 -16.91 18.91 6.87
C SER A 259 -15.96 18.61 5.71
N SER A 260 -14.67 18.44 5.99
CA SER A 260 -13.69 17.95 5.01
C SER A 260 -13.70 16.42 4.90
N ARG A 261 -14.08 15.71 5.97
CA ARG A 261 -14.26 14.25 5.93
C ARG A 261 -15.36 13.79 4.97
N SER A 262 -16.42 14.56 4.78
CA SER A 262 -17.52 14.21 3.88
C SER A 262 -17.21 14.49 2.40
N SER A 263 -16.19 15.28 2.09
CA SER A 263 -15.81 15.63 0.71
C SER A 263 -14.65 14.81 0.13
N ILE A 264 -14.01 13.95 0.94
CA ILE A 264 -12.94 13.05 0.48
C ILE A 264 -13.57 11.92 -0.35
N GLN A 265 -13.46 12.03 -1.68
CA GLN A 265 -13.84 10.99 -2.61
C GLN A 265 -12.69 9.99 -2.81
N THR A 266 -13.04 8.71 -2.94
CA THR A 266 -12.08 7.67 -3.34
C THR A 266 -11.55 7.99 -4.74
N PRO A 267 -10.21 8.04 -4.92
CA PRO A 267 -9.64 8.24 -6.24
C PRO A 267 -9.96 7.04 -7.15
N SER A 268 -10.43 7.30 -8.37
CA SER A 268 -10.63 6.27 -9.39
C SER A 268 -9.44 6.22 -10.33
N VAL A 269 -9.09 5.02 -10.83
CA VAL A 269 -7.94 4.82 -11.70
C VAL A 269 -8.41 4.41 -13.09
N SER A 270 -7.97 5.14 -14.12
CA SER A 270 -8.34 4.92 -15.51
C SER A 270 -7.12 4.97 -16.44
N SER A 271 -7.31 4.66 -17.72
CA SER A 271 -6.28 4.82 -18.75
C SER A 271 -4.95 4.11 -18.43
N MET A 272 -5.04 2.93 -17.83
CA MET A 272 -3.89 2.10 -17.47
C MET A 272 -3.14 1.67 -18.72
N ARG A 273 -1.86 2.03 -18.81
CA ARG A 273 -0.98 1.60 -19.90
C ARG A 273 0.36 1.13 -19.38
N GLU A 274 0.94 0.20 -20.12
CA GLU A 274 2.31 -0.25 -19.89
C GLU A 274 3.31 0.79 -20.41
N VAL A 275 4.31 1.08 -19.59
CA VAL A 275 5.50 1.85 -20.00
C VAL A 275 6.57 0.89 -20.52
N GLY A 276 6.77 -0.24 -19.83
CA GLY A 276 7.66 -1.31 -20.30
C GLY A 276 7.75 -2.47 -19.32
N TYR A 277 8.36 -3.57 -19.80
CA TYR A 277 8.55 -4.79 -19.03
C TYR A 277 10.02 -5.18 -18.94
N ARG A 278 10.53 -5.16 -17.70
CA ARG A 278 11.87 -5.62 -17.36
C ARG A 278 11.86 -7.13 -17.19
N LYS A 279 12.18 -7.84 -18.28
CA LYS A 279 12.13 -9.31 -18.35
C LYS A 279 13.03 -9.99 -17.30
N PRO A 280 14.29 -9.56 -17.07
CA PRO A 280 15.16 -10.23 -16.10
C PRO A 280 14.62 -10.13 -14.67
N GLU A 281 14.06 -8.98 -14.30
CA GLU A 281 13.51 -8.73 -12.97
C GLU A 281 12.06 -9.19 -12.81
N ARG A 282 11.38 -9.57 -13.92
CA ARG A 282 9.95 -9.85 -13.97
C ARG A 282 9.12 -8.69 -13.37
N VAL A 283 9.45 -7.45 -13.72
CA VAL A 283 8.71 -6.26 -13.25
C VAL A 283 8.17 -5.49 -14.44
N ARG A 284 6.88 -5.15 -14.40
CA ARG A 284 6.20 -4.29 -15.35
C ARG A 284 6.00 -2.90 -14.75
N GLY A 285 6.37 -1.86 -15.48
CA GLY A 285 6.08 -0.48 -15.13
C GLY A 285 4.82 -0.01 -15.83
N CYS A 286 3.91 0.58 -15.07
CA CYS A 286 2.61 1.01 -15.55
C CYS A 286 2.33 2.45 -15.13
N VAL A 287 1.59 3.18 -15.96
CA VAL A 287 1.04 4.50 -15.62
C VAL A 287 -0.46 4.50 -15.85
N ALA A 288 -1.16 5.34 -15.09
CA ALA A 288 -2.59 5.49 -15.16
C ALA A 288 -2.98 6.95 -14.84
N LEU A 289 -4.24 7.29 -15.08
CA LEU A 289 -4.84 8.55 -14.66
C LEU A 289 -5.68 8.30 -13.42
N MET A 290 -5.32 8.96 -12.34
CA MET A 290 -6.07 9.00 -11.10
C MET A 290 -7.01 10.21 -11.12
N LYS A 291 -8.30 10.00 -10.91
CA LYS A 291 -9.28 11.07 -10.80
C LYS A 291 -9.77 11.17 -9.36
N GLN A 292 -9.64 12.35 -8.76
CA GLN A 292 -10.11 12.65 -7.41
C GLN A 292 -10.92 13.95 -7.44
N GLY A 293 -12.25 13.85 -7.25
CA GLY A 293 -13.14 14.99 -7.51
C GLY A 293 -13.03 15.47 -8.96
N ASP A 294 -12.75 16.76 -9.13
CA ASP A 294 -12.54 17.38 -10.45
C ASP A 294 -11.07 17.32 -10.91
N SER A 295 -10.13 16.91 -10.05
CA SER A 295 -8.73 16.79 -10.46
C SER A 295 -8.48 15.45 -11.16
N THR A 296 -7.68 15.49 -12.22
CA THR A 296 -7.15 14.30 -12.87
C THR A 296 -5.63 14.43 -12.89
N GLU A 297 -4.96 13.49 -12.24
CA GLU A 297 -3.51 13.46 -12.09
C GLU A 297 -2.95 12.15 -12.62
N SER A 298 -1.74 12.19 -13.18
CA SER A 298 -1.04 10.97 -13.57
C SER A 298 -0.51 10.26 -12.33
N MET A 299 -0.71 8.95 -12.26
CA MET A 299 -0.07 8.08 -11.26
C MET A 299 0.72 6.96 -11.93
N ALA A 300 1.63 6.35 -11.18
CA ALA A 300 2.37 5.18 -11.64
C ALA A 300 2.42 4.07 -10.60
N TYR A 301 2.64 2.86 -11.10
CA TYR A 301 2.80 1.67 -10.27
C TYR A 301 3.63 0.61 -10.98
N THR A 302 4.13 -0.34 -10.22
CA THR A 302 4.85 -1.50 -10.74
C THR A 302 4.16 -2.78 -10.35
N ILE A 303 4.18 -3.77 -11.25
CA ILE A 303 3.69 -5.12 -11.01
C ILE A 303 4.89 -6.04 -11.09
N GLY A 304 5.14 -6.79 -10.04
CA GLY A 304 6.23 -7.75 -10.04
C GLY A 304 6.11 -8.70 -8.87
N PRO A 305 6.99 -9.70 -8.79
CA PRO A 305 6.87 -10.67 -7.74
C PRO A 305 7.12 -10.03 -6.37
N ALA A 306 6.46 -10.54 -5.34
CA ALA A 306 6.66 -10.10 -3.95
C ALA A 306 8.13 -10.25 -3.53
N SER A 307 8.84 -11.21 -4.13
CA SER A 307 10.29 -11.42 -4.00
C SER A 307 10.91 -11.84 -5.34
N PRO A 308 12.22 -11.67 -5.59
CA PRO A 308 12.86 -11.95 -6.90
C PRO A 308 12.67 -13.38 -7.45
N LYS A 309 12.25 -14.34 -6.61
CA LYS A 309 11.95 -15.73 -6.98
C LYS A 309 10.54 -16.17 -6.58
N GLY A 310 9.68 -15.24 -6.18
CA GLY A 310 8.28 -15.52 -5.86
C GLY A 310 7.42 -15.62 -7.11
N ASP A 311 6.29 -16.31 -6.97
CA ASP A 311 5.22 -16.35 -7.99
C ASP A 311 4.02 -15.48 -7.60
N GLU A 312 3.92 -15.09 -6.33
CA GLU A 312 2.99 -14.08 -5.87
C GLU A 312 3.35 -12.72 -6.48
N MET A 313 2.39 -12.12 -7.20
CA MET A 313 2.55 -10.83 -7.87
C MET A 313 1.90 -9.75 -7.02
N VAL A 314 2.62 -8.65 -6.80
CA VAL A 314 2.13 -7.52 -6.02
C VAL A 314 2.20 -6.23 -6.83
N VAL A 315 1.25 -5.34 -6.56
CA VAL A 315 1.21 -3.99 -7.13
C VAL A 315 1.81 -3.03 -6.13
N ARG A 316 2.78 -2.22 -6.56
CA ARG A 316 3.45 -1.22 -5.72
C ARG A 316 3.32 0.15 -6.37
N GLY A 317 2.85 1.15 -5.63
CA GLY A 317 2.84 2.55 -6.09
C GLY A 317 4.25 3.04 -6.41
N ALA A 318 4.37 3.97 -7.36
CA ALA A 318 5.64 4.55 -7.78
C ALA A 318 5.42 5.98 -8.32
N ASP A 319 6.50 6.76 -8.35
CA ASP A 319 6.50 8.06 -9.02
C ASP A 319 6.48 7.89 -10.56
N VAL A 320 5.70 8.73 -11.25
CA VAL A 320 5.56 8.68 -12.72
C VAL A 320 6.90 8.88 -13.42
N ALA A 321 7.69 9.85 -12.99
CA ALA A 321 8.98 10.14 -13.61
C ALA A 321 9.98 8.99 -13.38
N ILE A 322 9.90 8.31 -12.23
CA ILE A 322 10.71 7.11 -11.95
C ILE A 322 10.31 5.95 -12.85
N VAL A 323 9.02 5.68 -13.02
CA VAL A 323 8.54 4.59 -13.89
C VAL A 323 8.89 4.88 -15.35
N GLU A 324 8.71 6.11 -15.82
CA GLU A 324 9.09 6.50 -17.18
C GLU A 324 10.59 6.37 -17.42
N ALA A 325 11.44 6.80 -16.48
CA ALA A 325 12.89 6.64 -16.60
C ALA A 325 13.32 5.16 -16.60
N ARG A 326 12.78 4.35 -15.67
CA ARG A 326 13.18 2.95 -15.48
C ARG A 326 12.68 2.01 -16.57
N PHE A 327 11.46 2.23 -17.08
CA PHE A 327 10.78 1.31 -17.99
C PHE A 327 10.57 1.86 -19.40
N GLY A 328 10.70 3.18 -19.62
CA GLY A 328 10.48 3.82 -20.92
C GLY A 328 11.64 3.65 -21.91
N HIS A 329 12.81 3.22 -21.42
CA HIS A 329 14.04 3.09 -22.20
C HIS A 329 14.66 1.70 -22.05
N LEU A 330 13.97 0.69 -22.57
CA LEU A 330 14.43 -0.71 -22.56
C LEU A 330 14.84 -1.18 -23.95
N ASP A 331 15.81 -2.10 -24.01
CA ASP A 331 16.15 -2.83 -25.23
C ASP A 331 15.15 -3.97 -25.53
N ALA A 332 15.37 -4.69 -26.63
CA ALA A 332 14.50 -5.81 -27.02
C ALA A 332 14.45 -6.96 -25.99
N ASP A 333 15.48 -7.07 -25.15
CA ASP A 333 15.58 -8.06 -24.07
C ASP A 333 14.96 -7.53 -22.76
N GLY A 334 14.40 -6.31 -22.75
CA GLY A 334 13.82 -5.68 -21.58
C GLY A 334 14.87 -5.21 -20.57
N LYS A 335 16.11 -4.94 -21.01
CA LYS A 335 17.18 -4.38 -20.16
C LYS A 335 17.27 -2.86 -20.35
N PRO A 336 17.73 -2.11 -19.34
CA PRO A 336 17.91 -0.66 -19.47
C PRO A 336 18.88 -0.28 -20.59
N LEU A 337 18.48 0.67 -21.44
CA LEU A 337 19.34 1.26 -22.47
C LEU A 337 20.45 2.12 -21.87
N TYR A 338 20.20 2.76 -20.72
CA TYR A 338 21.15 3.63 -20.05
C TYR A 338 21.73 2.95 -18.80
N ASN A 339 23.05 2.72 -18.79
CA ASN A 339 23.77 2.02 -17.71
C ASN A 339 24.82 2.91 -17.00
N ALA A 340 24.67 4.23 -17.10
CA ALA A 340 25.59 5.24 -16.57
C ALA A 340 27.03 5.15 -17.12
N GLU A 341 27.23 4.68 -18.34
CA GLU A 341 28.59 4.50 -18.87
C GLU A 341 29.34 5.86 -18.99
N PRO A 342 30.64 5.93 -18.63
CA PRO A 342 31.53 4.84 -18.18
C PRO A 342 31.53 4.63 -16.65
N ILE A 343 30.74 5.41 -15.89
CA ILE A 343 30.68 5.34 -14.43
C ILE A 343 30.18 3.96 -13.98
N GLY A 344 29.15 3.45 -14.64
CA GLY A 344 28.41 2.25 -14.26
C GLY A 344 27.35 2.56 -13.20
N ARG A 345 26.18 1.92 -13.33
CA ARG A 345 24.98 2.23 -12.53
C ARG A 345 25.20 2.13 -11.02
N GLU A 346 25.88 1.08 -10.56
CA GLU A 346 26.17 0.89 -9.12
C GLU A 346 27.10 1.96 -8.55
N ALA A 347 28.15 2.33 -9.30
CA ALA A 347 29.09 3.36 -8.85
C ALA A 347 28.45 4.76 -8.90
N MET A 348 27.59 5.02 -9.88
CA MET A 348 26.78 6.24 -9.97
C MET A 348 25.86 6.36 -8.75
N GLU A 349 25.07 5.33 -8.45
CA GLU A 349 24.16 5.33 -7.30
C GLU A 349 24.92 5.54 -5.98
N LYS A 350 26.04 4.81 -5.80
CA LYS A 350 26.89 4.96 -4.62
C LYS A 350 27.42 6.39 -4.48
N ALA A 351 28.02 6.94 -5.54
CA ALA A 351 28.60 8.28 -5.53
C ALA A 351 27.54 9.35 -5.21
N PHE A 352 26.34 9.22 -5.79
CA PHE A 352 25.24 10.13 -5.53
C PHE A 352 24.77 10.08 -4.07
N ARG A 353 24.55 8.88 -3.54
CA ARG A 353 24.11 8.69 -2.15
C ARG A 353 25.16 9.18 -1.15
N GLU A 354 26.44 8.92 -1.40
CA GLU A 354 27.55 9.43 -0.58
C GLU A 354 27.63 10.97 -0.62
N GLY A 355 27.42 11.58 -1.79
CA GLY A 355 27.37 13.03 -1.94
C GLY A 355 26.19 13.68 -1.20
N ALA A 356 25.05 12.98 -1.14
CA ALA A 356 23.83 13.48 -0.49
C ALA A 356 23.81 13.25 1.04
N ALA A 357 24.51 12.24 1.55
CA ALA A 357 24.50 11.88 2.98
C ALA A 357 24.81 13.04 3.95
N PRO A 358 25.72 14.01 3.65
CA PRO A 358 25.94 15.17 4.51
C PRO A 358 24.81 16.20 4.49
N LEU A 359 23.98 16.22 3.44
CA LEU A 359 22.87 17.15 3.25
C LEU A 359 21.60 16.68 3.94
N SER A 360 21.55 15.39 4.28
CA SER A 360 20.47 14.76 5.02
C SER A 360 20.22 15.43 6.37
N MET A 361 18.99 15.87 6.61
CA MET A 361 18.59 16.34 7.94
C MET A 361 18.62 15.15 8.92
N ARG A 362 19.57 15.12 9.85
CA ARG A 362 19.63 14.08 10.90
C ARG A 362 18.29 14.02 11.64
N SER A 363 17.58 12.89 11.57
CA SER A 363 16.39 12.68 12.38
C SER A 363 16.79 12.57 13.85
N SER A 364 16.05 13.24 14.73
CA SER A 364 16.16 12.96 16.17
C SER A 364 15.68 11.53 16.42
N PRO A 365 16.35 10.73 17.27
CA PRO A 365 15.92 9.37 17.59
C PRO A 365 14.50 9.31 18.19
N ALA A 366 13.99 10.43 18.73
CA ALA A 366 12.61 10.55 19.18
C ALA A 366 11.59 10.60 18.02
N ARG A 367 11.95 11.22 16.88
CA ARG A 367 11.11 11.25 15.67
C ARG A 367 11.11 9.92 14.93
N GLU A 368 12.22 9.18 15.00
CA GLU A 368 12.32 7.83 14.43
C GLU A 368 11.36 6.84 15.12
N ARG A 369 11.22 6.94 16.46
CA ARG A 369 10.26 6.13 17.24
C ARG A 369 8.80 6.51 17.01
N LEU A 370 8.51 7.79 16.77
CA LEU A 370 7.18 8.25 16.37
C LEU A 370 6.81 7.76 14.97
N ARG A 371 7.76 7.69 14.04
CA ARG A 371 7.57 7.05 12.74
C ARG A 371 7.34 5.55 12.85
N GLN A 372 8.11 4.83 13.64
CA GLN A 372 7.87 3.38 13.86
C GLN A 372 6.48 3.09 14.42
N ARG A 373 5.85 4.04 15.12
CA ARG A 373 4.46 3.95 15.59
C ARG A 373 3.41 4.33 14.53
N ALA A 374 3.78 5.16 13.55
CA ALA A 374 2.92 5.55 12.44
C ALA A 374 3.05 4.59 11.23
N ASP A 375 4.20 3.92 11.10
CA ASP A 375 4.51 2.85 10.15
C ASP A 375 3.96 1.48 10.61
N SER A 376 3.29 1.41 11.77
CA SER A 376 2.53 0.23 12.22
C SER A 376 1.29 -0.04 11.37
N GLY A 377 0.90 0.87 10.48
CA GLY A 377 -0.23 0.69 9.59
C GLY A 377 0.12 -0.19 8.39
N LEU A 378 -0.52 -1.37 8.31
CA LEU A 378 -0.95 -2.25 7.19
C LEU A 378 -0.26 -2.27 5.79
N LEU A 379 0.79 -1.49 5.53
CA LEU A 379 1.63 -1.54 4.35
C LEU A 379 3.07 -1.71 4.81
N THR A 380 3.60 -2.93 4.69
CA THR A 380 5.02 -3.17 4.92
C THR A 380 5.84 -2.38 3.89
N ARG A 381 6.38 -1.23 4.31
CA ARG A 381 7.26 -0.41 3.47
C ARG A 381 8.58 -1.12 3.28
N ASP A 382 9.08 -1.10 2.05
CA ASP A 382 10.45 -1.51 1.77
C ASP A 382 11.40 -0.55 2.54
N PRO A 383 12.30 -1.05 3.41
CA PRO A 383 13.24 -0.22 4.15
C PRO A 383 14.19 0.59 3.24
N ASP A 384 14.33 0.24 1.97
CA ASP A 384 15.07 1.05 0.99
C ASP A 384 14.25 2.28 0.54
N ARG A 385 12.90 2.19 0.55
CA ARG A 385 11.98 3.29 0.18
C ARG A 385 11.69 4.28 1.31
N SER A 386 12.05 3.98 2.55
CA SER A 386 11.93 4.92 3.68
C SER A 386 13.15 5.85 3.84
N ARG A 387 14.19 5.66 3.02
CA ARG A 387 15.38 6.53 2.98
C ARG A 387 15.05 7.89 2.38
N GLU A 388 15.81 8.92 2.72
CA GLU A 388 15.62 10.26 2.14
C GLU A 388 15.73 10.29 0.61
N ILE A 389 16.59 9.43 0.06
CA ILE A 389 16.64 9.11 -1.36
C ILE A 389 16.13 7.68 -1.49
N ALA A 390 14.91 7.50 -1.97
CA ALA A 390 14.32 6.18 -2.16
C ALA A 390 14.95 5.50 -3.40
N GLU A 391 14.82 6.14 -4.56
CA GLU A 391 15.25 5.59 -5.85
C GLU A 391 16.01 6.65 -6.70
N ILE A 392 16.91 6.19 -7.57
CA ILE A 392 17.67 7.01 -8.52
C ILE A 392 17.62 6.32 -9.88
N GLU A 393 17.17 7.01 -10.92
CA GLU A 393 17.13 6.48 -12.28
C GLU A 393 17.70 7.44 -13.31
N LEU A 394 18.25 6.87 -14.39
CA LEU A 394 18.77 7.62 -15.54
C LEU A 394 17.64 7.97 -16.48
N THR A 395 17.57 9.24 -16.88
CA THR A 395 16.63 9.70 -17.91
C THR A 395 17.29 9.79 -19.29
N GLY A 396 18.59 9.53 -19.39
CA GLY A 396 19.37 9.63 -20.62
C GLY A 396 20.82 9.14 -20.49
N PRO A 397 21.59 9.17 -21.58
CA PRO A 397 23.00 8.80 -21.55
C PRO A 397 23.83 9.85 -20.80
N CYS A 398 24.83 9.40 -20.05
CA CYS A 398 25.82 10.29 -19.46
C CYS A 398 26.74 10.86 -20.56
N LYS A 399 27.09 12.14 -20.44
CA LYS A 399 27.95 12.86 -21.38
C LYS A 399 29.22 13.31 -20.67
N ALA A 400 30.30 13.52 -21.41
CA ALA A 400 31.49 14.15 -20.84
C ALA A 400 31.14 15.58 -20.38
N ALA A 401 31.62 15.99 -19.20
CA ALA A 401 31.43 17.33 -18.69
C ALA A 401 32.20 18.36 -19.55
N GLU A 402 31.67 19.59 -19.65
CA GLU A 402 32.40 20.70 -20.27
C GLU A 402 33.71 20.95 -19.50
N GLY A 403 34.84 20.87 -20.21
CA GLY A 403 36.18 20.90 -19.61
C GLY A 403 36.83 19.52 -19.41
N GLY A 404 36.14 18.43 -19.73
CA GLY A 404 36.70 17.07 -19.82
C GLY A 404 36.99 16.39 -18.47
N VAL A 405 36.72 17.06 -17.35
CA VAL A 405 36.91 16.51 -16.01
C VAL A 405 35.56 16.00 -15.49
N GLY A 406 35.27 14.73 -15.77
CA GLY A 406 34.07 14.04 -15.29
C GLY A 406 32.97 13.85 -16.32
N HIS A 407 31.83 13.34 -15.84
CA HIS A 407 30.66 12.98 -16.64
C HIS A 407 29.40 13.57 -16.03
N VAL A 408 28.55 14.15 -16.88
CA VAL A 408 27.23 14.68 -16.52
C VAL A 408 26.20 13.62 -16.84
N CYS A 409 25.43 13.20 -15.84
CA CYS A 409 24.34 12.23 -16.01
C CYS A 409 22.99 12.91 -15.74
N PRO A 410 22.02 12.80 -16.65
CA PRO A 410 20.65 13.23 -16.39
C PRO A 410 19.94 12.17 -15.54
N LEU A 411 19.46 12.59 -14.36
CA LEU A 411 18.87 11.73 -13.35
C LEU A 411 17.49 12.22 -12.92
N VAL A 412 16.65 11.28 -12.50
CA VAL A 412 15.47 11.51 -11.68
C VAL A 412 15.64 10.80 -10.35
N ILE A 413 15.32 11.47 -9.27
CA ILE A 413 15.47 10.99 -7.90
C ILE A 413 14.12 11.02 -7.20
N GLU A 414 13.71 9.91 -6.61
CA GLU A 414 12.57 9.85 -5.70
C GLU A 414 13.04 10.32 -4.31
N TYR A 415 12.70 11.56 -3.96
CA TYR A 415 13.15 12.21 -2.74
C TYR A 415 12.03 12.27 -1.70
N ASN A 416 12.27 11.69 -0.52
CA ASN A 416 11.35 11.74 0.60
C ASN A 416 11.46 13.08 1.33
N ASP A 417 10.57 14.01 0.98
CA ASP A 417 10.59 15.37 1.48
C ASP A 417 9.95 15.49 2.87
N ARG A 418 10.82 15.54 3.87
CA ARG A 418 10.43 15.62 5.28
C ARG A 418 9.77 16.95 5.66
N LEU A 419 10.03 18.04 4.92
CA LEU A 419 9.42 19.34 5.21
C LEU A 419 8.00 19.39 4.66
N LEU A 420 7.78 18.88 3.46
CA LEU A 420 6.43 18.75 2.89
C LEU A 420 5.57 17.75 3.67
N GLY A 421 6.11 16.59 4.06
CA GLY A 421 5.36 15.61 4.86
C GLY A 421 4.94 16.14 6.24
N ALA A 422 5.69 17.10 6.80
CA ALA A 422 5.29 17.78 8.05
C ALA A 422 4.17 18.81 7.85
N LEU A 423 4.03 19.38 6.65
CA LEU A 423 3.02 20.39 6.32
C LEU A 423 1.71 19.77 5.81
N SER A 424 1.78 18.64 5.13
CA SER A 424 0.62 17.93 4.57
C SER A 424 -0.11 17.04 5.59
N GLY A 425 0.42 16.88 6.81
CA GLY A 425 -0.12 15.96 7.82
C GLY A 425 -0.02 14.47 7.46
N SER A 426 0.54 14.17 6.29
CA SER A 426 0.79 12.82 5.78
C SER A 426 2.28 12.56 5.85
N GLY A 427 2.69 11.55 6.63
CA GLY A 427 4.09 11.28 6.99
C GLY A 427 5.07 11.06 5.82
N ASP A 428 4.56 10.98 4.58
CA ASP A 428 5.27 10.62 3.36
C ASP A 428 4.82 11.51 2.20
N ASN A 429 5.60 12.55 1.91
CA ASN A 429 5.55 13.24 0.62
C ASN A 429 6.84 12.90 -0.14
N THR A 430 6.75 11.99 -1.10
CA THR A 430 7.78 11.76 -2.13
C THR A 430 7.66 12.85 -3.20
N ILE A 431 8.77 13.45 -3.62
CA ILE A 431 8.81 14.35 -4.79
C ILE A 431 9.87 13.88 -5.79
N PRO A 432 9.57 13.92 -7.10
CA PRO A 432 10.57 13.64 -8.12
C PRO A 432 11.49 14.84 -8.29
N VAL A 433 12.79 14.63 -8.07
CA VAL A 433 13.84 15.61 -8.28
C VAL A 433 14.59 15.28 -9.56
N THR A 434 14.35 16.06 -10.61
CA THR A 434 15.00 15.88 -11.91
C THR A 434 16.13 16.88 -12.11
N GLY A 435 17.29 16.38 -12.53
CA GLY A 435 18.44 17.24 -12.79
C GLY A 435 19.60 16.54 -13.50
N GLU A 436 20.52 17.35 -14.00
CA GLU A 436 21.81 16.87 -14.48
C GLU A 436 22.83 17.01 -13.35
N PHE A 437 23.56 15.93 -13.08
CA PHE A 437 24.52 15.87 -12.00
C PHE A 437 25.88 15.42 -12.51
N THR A 438 26.92 16.09 -12.03
CA THR A 438 28.30 15.85 -12.47
C THR A 438 29.01 14.88 -11.52
N PHE A 439 29.58 13.84 -12.11
CA PHE A 439 30.39 12.82 -11.45
C PHE A 439 31.83 13.00 -11.87
N VAL A 440 32.74 13.05 -10.91
CA VAL A 440 34.18 13.17 -11.13
C VAL A 440 34.88 11.97 -10.53
N GLN A 441 35.97 11.55 -11.17
CA GLN A 441 36.79 10.47 -10.68
C GLN A 441 37.86 11.02 -9.73
N ASP A 442 37.99 10.42 -8.56
CA ASP A 442 38.94 10.77 -7.53
C ASP A 442 39.63 9.50 -7.02
N ASN A 443 40.92 9.37 -7.28
CA ASN A 443 41.73 8.21 -6.89
C ASN A 443 41.11 6.85 -7.30
N GLY A 444 40.49 6.80 -8.48
CA GLY A 444 39.83 5.60 -9.01
C GLY A 444 38.39 5.38 -8.53
N ASN A 445 37.89 6.19 -7.59
CA ASN A 445 36.50 6.16 -7.14
C ASN A 445 35.68 7.28 -7.78
N TRP A 446 34.41 7.02 -8.05
CA TRP A 446 33.48 8.05 -8.50
C TRP A 446 32.91 8.82 -7.31
N ARG A 447 32.86 10.14 -7.42
CA ARG A 447 32.21 11.03 -6.45
C ARG A 447 31.45 12.14 -7.17
N MET A 448 30.57 12.82 -6.45
CA MET A 448 29.94 14.03 -6.97
C MET A 448 30.93 15.18 -7.12
N SER A 449 30.64 16.09 -8.04
CA SER A 449 31.36 17.36 -8.18
C SER A 449 31.22 18.24 -6.94
N GLU A 450 32.09 19.25 -6.81
CA GLU A 450 32.10 20.14 -5.65
C GLU A 450 30.84 21.01 -5.54
N ASP A 451 30.20 21.33 -6.67
CA ASP A 451 28.97 22.12 -6.73
C ASP A 451 27.70 21.28 -6.47
N PHE A 452 27.85 19.96 -6.26
CA PHE A 452 26.73 19.03 -6.11
C PHE A 452 25.71 19.48 -5.06
N ALA A 453 26.16 19.88 -3.87
CA ALA A 453 25.27 20.27 -2.79
C ALA A 453 24.37 21.45 -3.18
N GLN A 454 24.94 22.45 -3.87
CA GLN A 454 24.19 23.61 -4.33
C GLN A 454 23.19 23.22 -5.42
N THR A 455 23.64 22.42 -6.39
CA THR A 455 22.82 21.96 -7.52
C THR A 455 21.66 21.07 -7.04
N PHE A 456 21.94 20.11 -6.16
CA PHE A 456 20.93 19.22 -5.58
C PHE A 456 19.89 19.98 -4.76
N MET A 457 20.31 20.86 -3.84
CA MET A 457 19.36 21.64 -3.04
C MET A 457 18.50 22.59 -3.89
N ARG A 458 19.07 23.19 -4.95
CA ARG A 458 18.30 23.98 -5.92
C ARG A 458 17.21 23.13 -6.58
N LYS A 459 17.54 21.92 -7.03
CA LYS A 459 16.58 21.00 -7.65
C LYS A 459 15.50 20.50 -6.69
N VAL A 460 15.83 20.27 -5.41
CA VAL A 460 14.84 19.95 -4.38
C VAL A 460 13.87 21.12 -4.18
N VAL A 461 14.35 22.37 -4.14
CA VAL A 461 13.48 23.56 -4.01
C VAL A 461 12.59 23.73 -5.24
N GLU A 462 13.13 23.58 -6.44
CA GLU A 462 12.35 23.60 -7.70
C GLU A 462 11.23 22.53 -7.65
N ALA A 463 11.56 21.30 -7.27
CA ALA A 463 10.59 20.21 -7.15
C ALA A 463 9.49 20.50 -6.12
N ARG A 464 9.82 21.11 -4.97
CA ARG A 464 8.83 21.55 -3.97
C ARG A 464 7.89 22.62 -4.50
N MET A 465 8.42 23.59 -5.24
CA MET A 465 7.59 24.65 -5.82
C MET A 465 6.62 24.10 -6.84
N ASN A 466 7.07 23.14 -7.65
CA ASN A 466 6.23 22.42 -8.60
C ASN A 466 5.13 21.61 -7.89
N SER A 467 5.47 20.88 -6.82
CA SER A 467 4.48 20.08 -6.07
C SER A 467 3.42 20.93 -5.36
N LEU A 468 3.69 22.22 -5.11
CA LEU A 468 2.74 23.14 -4.49
C LEU A 468 1.90 23.93 -5.52
N GLY A 469 2.07 23.66 -6.83
CA GLY A 469 1.30 24.34 -7.89
C GLY A 469 1.63 25.82 -8.09
N VAL A 470 2.79 26.30 -7.60
CA VAL A 470 3.12 27.74 -7.53
C VAL A 470 3.68 28.31 -8.84
N MET A 471 3.89 27.50 -9.89
CA MET A 471 4.55 27.98 -11.13
C MET A 471 3.64 28.47 -12.26
N ASP A 472 2.31 28.60 -12.06
CA ASP A 472 1.45 29.35 -13.00
C ASP A 472 1.35 30.86 -12.65
N ALA A 473 1.95 31.28 -11.53
CA ALA A 473 2.24 32.67 -11.26
C ALA A 473 3.67 32.97 -11.71
N ALA A 474 3.80 33.63 -12.87
CA ALA A 474 5.05 34.13 -13.40
C ALA A 474 5.95 34.73 -12.30
N MET A 475 7.09 34.08 -12.05
CA MET A 475 8.19 34.72 -11.33
C MET A 475 8.71 35.84 -12.24
N PRO A 476 8.70 37.12 -11.79
CA PRO A 476 9.35 38.18 -12.56
C PRO A 476 10.84 37.85 -12.64
N ALA A 477 11.36 37.83 -13.87
CA ALA A 477 12.78 37.69 -14.14
C ALA A 477 13.55 38.67 -13.26
N THR A 478 14.43 38.14 -12.41
CA THR A 478 15.34 38.93 -11.58
C THR A 478 16.23 39.72 -12.54
N GLN A 479 15.98 41.02 -12.66
CA GLN A 479 16.86 41.90 -13.43
C GLN A 479 18.25 41.91 -12.77
N PRO A 480 19.34 41.91 -13.56
CA PRO A 480 20.68 42.06 -13.01
C PRO A 480 20.79 43.43 -12.31
N LEU A 481 21.39 43.44 -11.11
CA LEU A 481 21.73 44.66 -10.38
C LEU A 481 22.53 45.62 -11.29
N PRO A 482 22.17 46.91 -11.35
CA PRO A 482 22.96 47.89 -12.09
C PRO A 482 24.33 48.10 -11.39
N PRO A 483 25.39 48.37 -12.16
CA PRO A 483 26.73 48.56 -11.60
C PRO A 483 26.78 49.80 -10.69
N PRO A 484 27.65 49.79 -9.66
CA PRO A 484 27.75 50.89 -8.70
C PRO A 484 28.20 52.19 -9.37
N VAL A 485 27.50 53.27 -9.03
CA VAL A 485 27.77 54.65 -9.47
C VAL A 485 29.09 55.14 -8.86
N PRO A 486 30.03 55.72 -9.64
CA PRO A 486 31.27 56.27 -9.10
C PRO A 486 31.03 57.54 -8.27
N PRO A 487 31.87 57.82 -7.26
CA PRO A 487 31.66 58.92 -6.33
C PRO A 487 31.75 60.29 -7.02
N SER A 488 30.71 61.11 -6.81
CA SER A 488 30.63 62.49 -7.29
C SER A 488 31.73 63.36 -6.66
N ARG A 489 32.57 63.97 -7.50
CA ARG A 489 33.46 65.08 -7.13
C ARG A 489 32.66 66.19 -6.46
N GLN A 490 32.99 66.52 -5.21
CA GLN A 490 32.67 67.83 -4.65
C GLN A 490 33.58 68.87 -5.31
N SER A 491 32.99 69.86 -5.96
CA SER A 491 33.67 71.07 -6.38
C SER A 491 32.93 72.28 -5.82
N ARG A 492 33.57 72.91 -4.82
CA ARG A 492 33.39 74.23 -4.22
C ARG A 492 32.03 74.66 -3.70
#